data_AF-A0A6P6G9Q8-F1
#
_entry.id   AF-A0A6P6G9Q8-F1
#
_cell.length_a   1.000
_cell.length_b   1.000
_cell.length_c   1.000
_cell.angle_alpha   90.00
_cell.angle_beta   90.00
_cell.angle_gamma   90.00
#
_symmetry.space_group_name_H-M   'P 1'
#
loop_
_entity.id
_entity.type
_entity.pdbx_description
1 polymer ?
#
loop_
_entity_poly.entity_id
_entity_poly.type
_entity_poly.pdbx_seq_one_letter_code
_entity_poly.pdbx_strand_id
1 'polypeptide(L)'
;MYKAYGRVNCSVLNEILISFGFSTKVIGLLGQCFTPDSAAILLNGSLYGTVKMEHGLGKGNPISPYLFILFAELLSRLLHQLESEGKIHGIKIGRSCPFISHLFFADDILIFCRDNTNEARVVAECIHQYCVWTGQLVDYSKSGCFFSKNVPARTKVAIKYILNLREVSKEAKYLGNPLFIGRSKVKAYEDVKKKVEAKLQGWKASVICQPKALGGLGIRKLEHVNIVMLCKIGWALQNNQDSMWVKAVKNKYFPHSSFMRCPKKKTNLWQWEGILSIRPILAKDLCFKVGKGTNINYWEDPWIPNNPNYLPKPLHNEAVGDYSMVESPLCPDGNWNLVRLNSLFDTETVDNILKIFWAGKDEEDKLFWMGSPSGIFKVRYVYRYLINGNLDRTSWWKALWKSNLHERVSLDWITNLKGKLPIHQDDKEDFIMYAALILEAIWRIRNKLIFEGKFRCLEQEREGVCRRFAEFKGSLHTTSTRTSCLGVVARDHLGNVLKVHVEKVKINSSKAAEAAAILHAVQLAIKEGFSKIWCESDAKSIIQCLNNSNSPTVH
;
A
#
# COMPACT_ATOMS: atom_id res chain seq x y z
N MET A 1 -14.84 5.06 -6.62
CA MET A 1 -15.43 6.33 -7.14
C MET A 1 -14.77 6.74 -8.45
N TYR A 2 -15.41 7.50 -9.34
CA TYR A 2 -14.80 7.95 -10.62
C TYR A 2 -13.82 9.10 -10.41
N LYS A 3 -12.53 8.89 -10.74
CA LYS A 3 -11.44 9.89 -10.57
C LYS A 3 -11.44 10.51 -9.16
N ALA A 4 -11.55 9.68 -8.12
CA ALA A 4 -11.87 10.09 -6.75
C ALA A 4 -11.09 11.32 -6.22
N TYR A 5 -9.76 11.29 -6.30
CA TYR A 5 -8.92 12.42 -5.87
C TYR A 5 -9.11 13.69 -6.71
N GLY A 6 -9.30 13.56 -8.03
CA GLY A 6 -9.41 14.69 -8.94
C GLY A 6 -10.77 15.40 -8.91
N ARG A 7 -11.77 14.83 -8.23
CA ARG A 7 -13.12 15.40 -8.11
C ARG A 7 -13.43 15.97 -6.72
N VAL A 8 -12.47 15.92 -5.79
CA VAL A 8 -12.66 16.51 -4.46
C VAL A 8 -12.96 18.00 -4.62
N ASN A 9 -14.13 18.43 -4.13
CA ASN A 9 -14.50 19.83 -4.09
C ASN A 9 -13.84 20.48 -2.86
N CYS A 10 -12.99 21.48 -3.09
CA CYS A 10 -12.20 22.12 -2.04
C CYS A 10 -13.06 22.91 -1.05
N SER A 11 -14.16 23.51 -1.50
CA SER A 11 -15.10 24.21 -0.61
C SER A 11 -15.77 23.22 0.34
N VAL A 12 -16.24 22.08 -0.17
CA VAL A 12 -16.84 21.02 0.67
C VAL A 12 -15.80 20.44 1.63
N LEU A 13 -14.56 20.24 1.18
CA LEU A 13 -13.49 19.78 2.06
C LEU A 13 -13.22 20.77 3.20
N ASN A 14 -13.24 22.08 2.93
CA ASN A 14 -13.09 23.10 3.97
C ASN A 14 -14.23 23.03 4.99
N GLU A 15 -15.49 22.93 4.56
CA GLU A 15 -16.65 22.77 5.45
C GLU A 15 -16.54 21.50 6.32
N ILE A 16 -16.05 20.40 5.73
CA ILE A 16 -15.77 19.17 6.45
C ILE A 16 -14.71 19.45 7.53
N LEU A 17 -13.57 20.06 7.18
CA LEU A 17 -12.51 20.37 8.15
C LEU A 17 -12.99 21.29 9.30
N ILE A 18 -13.83 22.29 9.00
CA ILE A 18 -14.47 23.14 10.02
C ILE A 18 -15.31 22.26 10.95
N SER A 19 -16.13 21.37 10.38
CA SER A 19 -17.00 20.46 11.15
C SER A 19 -16.22 19.47 12.01
N PHE A 20 -15.00 19.10 11.61
CA PHE A 20 -14.08 18.29 12.42
C PHE A 20 -13.40 19.09 13.55
N GLY A 21 -13.63 20.40 13.65
CA GLY A 21 -13.07 21.27 14.69
C GLY A 21 -11.66 21.78 14.37
N PHE A 22 -11.22 21.72 13.11
CA PHE A 22 -9.93 22.31 12.73
C PHE A 22 -10.00 23.85 12.84
N SER A 23 -8.96 24.46 13.42
CA SER A 23 -8.88 25.92 13.49
C SER A 23 -8.76 26.55 12.10
N THR A 24 -9.28 27.76 11.94
CA THR A 24 -9.20 28.54 10.69
C THR A 24 -7.76 28.72 10.21
N LYS A 25 -6.79 28.86 11.12
CA LYS A 25 -5.35 28.93 10.80
C LYS A 25 -4.86 27.64 10.14
N VAL A 26 -5.21 26.48 10.70
CA VAL A 26 -4.81 25.18 10.14
C VAL A 26 -5.49 24.94 8.80
N ILE A 27 -6.77 25.28 8.66
CA ILE A 27 -7.50 25.18 7.39
C ILE A 27 -6.87 26.09 6.34
N GLY A 28 -6.46 27.31 6.69
CA GLY A 28 -5.75 28.21 5.78
C GLY A 28 -4.42 27.63 5.29
N LEU A 29 -3.62 27.05 6.19
CA LEU A 29 -2.35 26.39 5.84
C LEU A 29 -2.56 25.15 4.97
N LEU A 30 -3.53 24.30 5.32
CA LEU A 30 -3.89 23.14 4.52
C LEU A 30 -4.44 23.58 3.15
N GLY A 31 -5.23 24.65 3.11
CA GLY A 31 -5.72 25.29 1.91
C GLY A 31 -4.58 25.64 0.95
N GLN A 32 -3.47 26.20 1.42
CA GLN A 32 -2.31 26.45 0.54
C GLN A 32 -1.74 25.17 -0.11
N CYS A 33 -1.97 23.99 0.48
CA CYS A 33 -1.49 22.71 -0.03
C CYS A 33 -2.42 22.05 -1.06
N PHE A 34 -3.71 22.43 -1.13
CA PHE A 34 -4.70 21.80 -2.00
C PHE A 34 -5.66 22.74 -2.73
N THR A 35 -5.68 24.03 -2.40
CA THR A 35 -6.35 25.07 -3.19
C THR A 35 -5.42 25.37 -4.35
N PRO A 36 -5.74 24.97 -5.59
CA PRO A 36 -4.74 25.01 -6.64
C PRO A 36 -4.59 26.43 -7.18
N ASP A 37 -3.47 27.07 -6.88
CA ASP A 37 -2.99 28.22 -7.64
C ASP A 37 -2.35 27.72 -8.94
N SER A 38 -3.20 27.29 -9.87
CA SER A 38 -2.85 26.88 -11.23
C SER A 38 -1.87 25.70 -11.40
N ALA A 39 -2.23 24.74 -12.25
CA ALA A 39 -1.30 23.72 -12.73
C ALA A 39 -0.55 24.24 -13.97
N ALA A 40 0.77 24.16 -13.96
CA ALA A 40 1.61 24.44 -15.13
C ALA A 40 2.13 23.14 -15.74
N ILE A 41 2.23 23.08 -17.07
CA ILE A 41 2.66 21.87 -17.79
C ILE A 41 4.18 21.88 -17.84
N LEU A 42 4.83 20.89 -17.24
CA LEU A 42 6.29 20.73 -17.30
C LEU A 42 6.68 19.97 -18.58
N LEU A 43 7.36 20.64 -19.51
CA LEU A 43 7.87 20.05 -20.75
C LEU A 43 9.39 20.19 -20.80
N ASN A 44 10.10 19.07 -20.84
CA ASN A 44 11.56 18.99 -20.86
C ASN A 44 12.26 19.79 -19.73
N GLY A 45 11.61 19.89 -18.55
CA GLY A 45 12.12 20.64 -17.41
C GLY A 45 11.74 22.13 -17.39
N SER A 46 11.08 22.63 -18.44
CA SER A 46 10.59 24.01 -18.53
C SER A 46 9.07 24.07 -18.33
N LEU A 47 8.59 25.10 -17.62
CA LEU A 47 7.17 25.30 -17.33
C LEU A 47 6.47 26.01 -18.50
N TYR A 48 5.35 25.46 -18.97
CA TYR A 48 4.54 26.00 -20.08
C TYR A 48 3.06 26.10 -19.70
N GLY A 49 2.50 27.31 -19.84
CA GLY A 49 1.08 27.62 -19.59
C GLY A 49 0.66 27.44 -18.13
N THR A 50 -0.48 28.04 -17.75
CA THR A 50 -1.09 27.90 -16.43
C THR A 50 -2.59 27.60 -16.56
N VAL A 51 -3.06 26.57 -15.86
CA VAL A 51 -4.47 26.15 -15.83
C VAL A 51 -4.98 26.26 -14.41
N LYS A 52 -5.92 27.17 -14.14
CA LYS A 52 -6.56 27.27 -12.83
C LYS A 52 -7.39 26.01 -12.58
N MET A 53 -7.15 25.33 -11.45
CA MET A 53 -7.88 24.11 -11.11
C MET A 53 -8.90 24.43 -10.00
N GLU A 54 -10.15 24.07 -10.23
CA GLU A 54 -11.25 24.31 -9.28
C GLU A 54 -11.51 23.11 -8.35
N HIS A 55 -11.04 21.93 -8.73
CA HIS A 55 -11.29 20.67 -8.05
C HIS A 55 -10.03 19.81 -8.00
N GLY A 56 -9.92 19.00 -6.95
CA GLY A 56 -9.02 17.86 -6.88
C GLY A 56 -7.83 18.05 -5.95
N LEU A 57 -7.43 16.95 -5.32
CA LEU A 57 -6.24 16.85 -4.50
C LEU A 57 -5.03 16.46 -5.37
N GLY A 58 -3.90 17.15 -5.19
CA GLY A 58 -2.66 16.87 -5.92
C GLY A 58 -2.19 15.43 -5.70
N LYS A 59 -2.10 14.65 -6.78
CA LYS A 59 -1.55 13.29 -6.74
C LYS A 59 -0.04 13.37 -6.50
N GLY A 60 0.44 12.78 -5.41
CA GLY A 60 1.84 12.80 -5.02
C GLY A 60 2.15 13.74 -3.85
N ASN A 61 1.21 14.60 -3.43
CA ASN A 61 1.35 15.33 -2.17
C ASN A 61 1.11 14.35 -1.00
N PRO A 62 2.03 14.24 -0.01
CA PRO A 62 1.89 13.33 1.11
C PRO A 62 0.65 13.57 1.98
N ILE A 63 0.06 14.77 1.95
CA ILE A 63 -1.14 15.14 2.71
C ILE A 63 -2.44 14.70 2.01
N SER A 64 -2.45 14.64 0.67
CA SER A 64 -3.66 14.34 -0.12
C SER A 64 -4.38 13.05 0.30
N PRO A 65 -3.71 11.92 0.59
CA PRO A 65 -4.39 10.71 1.05
C PRO A 65 -5.16 10.91 2.36
N TYR A 66 -4.62 11.67 3.31
CA TYR A 66 -5.26 11.94 4.60
C TYR A 66 -6.49 12.83 4.43
N LEU A 67 -6.38 13.88 3.62
CA LEU A 67 -7.51 14.74 3.29
C LEU A 67 -8.62 13.98 2.57
N PHE A 68 -8.25 13.06 1.68
CA PHE A 68 -9.22 12.20 1.01
C PHE A 68 -9.94 11.28 1.99
N ILE A 69 -9.25 10.75 3.00
CA ILE A 69 -9.89 9.94 4.06
C ILE A 69 -10.90 10.80 4.84
N LEU A 70 -10.53 12.01 5.25
CA LEU A 70 -11.45 12.93 5.94
C LEU A 70 -12.65 13.30 5.08
N PHE A 71 -12.44 13.47 3.78
CA PHE A 71 -13.52 13.73 2.82
C PHE A 71 -14.47 12.54 2.69
N ALA A 72 -13.92 11.33 2.56
CA ALA A 72 -14.68 10.09 2.43
C ALA A 72 -15.45 9.73 3.71
N GLU A 73 -14.98 10.18 4.88
CA GLU A 73 -15.63 9.99 6.19
C GLU A 73 -17.07 10.54 6.21
N LEU A 74 -17.40 11.53 5.38
CA LEU A 74 -18.78 12.00 5.22
C LEU A 74 -19.74 10.88 4.78
N LEU A 75 -19.34 10.05 3.81
CA LEU A 75 -20.15 8.92 3.36
C LEU A 75 -20.24 7.83 4.43
N SER A 76 -19.13 7.57 5.13
CA SER A 76 -19.08 6.64 6.27
C SER A 76 -20.12 7.04 7.33
N ARG A 77 -20.15 8.32 7.72
CA ARG A 77 -21.10 8.86 8.70
C ARG A 77 -22.55 8.76 8.25
N LEU A 78 -22.85 9.02 6.98
CA LEU A 78 -24.19 8.81 6.43
C LEU A 78 -24.64 7.35 6.54
N LEU A 79 -23.77 6.41 6.19
CA LEU A 79 -24.08 4.97 6.29
C LEU A 79 -24.23 4.52 7.75
N HIS A 80 -23.40 5.04 8.66
CA HIS A 80 -23.51 4.80 10.09
C HIS A 80 -24.83 5.33 10.68
N GLN A 81 -25.27 6.51 10.25
CA GLN A 81 -26.55 7.07 10.68
C GLN A 81 -27.72 6.17 10.22
N LEU A 82 -27.72 5.75 8.96
CA LEU A 82 -28.74 4.84 8.42
C LEU A 82 -28.74 3.48 9.13
N GLU A 83 -27.58 3.01 9.56
CA GLU A 83 -27.44 1.81 10.39
C GLU A 83 -28.02 2.03 11.80
N SER A 84 -27.71 3.16 12.45
CA SER A 84 -28.26 3.48 13.79
C SER A 84 -29.77 3.67 13.80
N GLU A 85 -30.34 4.16 12.68
CA GLU A 85 -31.78 4.30 12.47
C GLU A 85 -32.47 2.98 12.07
N GLY A 86 -31.71 1.88 11.91
CA GLY A 86 -32.24 0.58 11.49
C GLY A 86 -32.71 0.52 10.02
N LYS A 87 -32.33 1.51 9.20
CA LYS A 87 -32.66 1.55 7.76
C LYS A 87 -31.75 0.66 6.92
N ILE A 88 -30.52 0.40 7.38
CA ILE A 88 -29.59 -0.57 6.80
C ILE A 88 -29.09 -1.48 7.92
N HIS A 89 -29.01 -2.78 7.67
CA HIS A 89 -28.60 -3.74 8.70
C HIS A 89 -27.17 -4.28 8.56
N GLY A 90 -26.51 -4.07 7.42
CA GLY A 90 -25.15 -4.59 7.19
C GLY A 90 -25.07 -6.11 7.24
N ILE A 91 -23.88 -6.62 7.58
CA ILE A 91 -23.61 -8.04 7.83
C ILE A 91 -23.13 -8.27 9.27
N LYS A 92 -23.48 -9.42 9.85
CA LYS A 92 -23.00 -9.86 11.16
C LYS A 92 -22.26 -11.18 11.03
N ILE A 93 -20.99 -11.20 11.42
CA ILE A 93 -20.12 -12.40 11.29
C ILE A 93 -20.42 -13.46 12.37
N GLY A 94 -20.90 -13.02 13.54
CA GLY A 94 -21.21 -13.88 14.68
C GLY A 94 -22.13 -13.19 15.69
N ARG A 95 -22.72 -13.94 16.61
CA ARG A 95 -23.75 -13.42 17.55
C ARG A 95 -23.26 -12.21 18.36
N SER A 96 -21.99 -12.24 18.80
CA SER A 96 -21.36 -11.18 19.60
C SER A 96 -20.50 -10.20 18.79
N CYS A 97 -20.53 -10.27 17.45
CA CYS A 97 -19.80 -9.33 16.59
C CYS A 97 -20.61 -8.05 16.36
N PRO A 98 -19.95 -6.89 16.17
CA PRO A 98 -20.64 -5.70 15.64
C PRO A 98 -21.16 -5.97 14.22
N PHE A 99 -22.20 -5.23 13.84
CA PHE A 99 -22.62 -5.16 12.45
C PHE A 99 -21.58 -4.39 11.63
N ILE A 100 -21.43 -4.79 10.37
CA ILE A 100 -20.56 -4.12 9.40
C ILE A 100 -21.44 -3.69 8.24
N SER A 101 -21.76 -2.40 8.17
CA SER A 101 -22.51 -1.80 7.07
C SER A 101 -21.63 -1.48 5.86
N HIS A 102 -20.35 -1.15 6.06
CA HIS A 102 -19.44 -0.80 4.97
C HIS A 102 -17.96 -1.01 5.32
N LEU A 103 -17.11 -1.09 4.29
CA LEU A 103 -15.65 -1.14 4.39
C LEU A 103 -15.02 -0.23 3.33
N PHE A 104 -14.12 0.65 3.76
CA PHE A 104 -13.44 1.61 2.89
C PHE A 104 -11.97 1.23 2.75
N PHE A 105 -11.45 1.29 1.53
CA PHE A 105 -10.02 1.33 1.25
C PHE A 105 -9.75 2.40 0.20
N ALA A 106 -9.36 3.59 0.65
CA ALA A 106 -9.34 4.78 -0.20
C ALA A 106 -10.66 4.93 -0.98
N ASP A 107 -10.65 4.88 -2.30
CA ASP A 107 -11.83 5.06 -3.16
C ASP A 107 -12.58 3.77 -3.52
N ASP A 108 -12.06 2.62 -3.08
CA ASP A 108 -12.71 1.31 -3.15
C ASP A 108 -13.59 1.13 -1.92
N ILE A 109 -14.91 0.99 -2.14
CA ILE A 109 -15.91 0.95 -1.08
C ILE A 109 -16.75 -0.32 -1.25
N LEU A 110 -16.91 -1.07 -0.16
CA LEU A 110 -17.89 -2.16 -0.05
C LEU A 110 -19.02 -1.70 0.86
N ILE A 111 -20.27 -1.89 0.42
CA ILE A 111 -21.47 -1.61 1.20
C ILE A 111 -22.25 -2.91 1.35
N PHE A 112 -22.72 -3.17 2.55
CA PHE A 112 -23.46 -4.36 2.94
C PHE A 112 -24.88 -3.95 3.36
N CYS A 113 -25.88 -4.62 2.80
CA CYS A 113 -27.29 -4.45 3.14
C CYS A 113 -28.01 -5.79 2.93
N ARG A 114 -29.24 -5.91 3.44
CA ARG A 114 -30.07 -7.09 3.21
C ARG A 114 -30.55 -7.17 1.77
N ASP A 115 -30.91 -8.38 1.36
CA ASP A 115 -31.41 -8.73 0.04
C ASP A 115 -32.88 -8.33 -0.18
N ASN A 116 -33.21 -7.06 0.08
CA ASN A 116 -34.55 -6.51 -0.18
C ASN A 116 -34.47 -5.16 -0.92
N THR A 117 -35.58 -4.80 -1.56
CA THR A 117 -35.66 -3.57 -2.37
C THR A 117 -35.69 -2.30 -1.52
N ASN A 118 -36.09 -2.38 -0.25
CA ASN A 118 -36.14 -1.21 0.63
C ASN A 118 -34.73 -0.74 1.00
N GLU A 119 -33.88 -1.63 1.53
CA GLU A 119 -32.49 -1.28 1.84
C GLU A 119 -31.69 -0.91 0.59
N ALA A 120 -31.97 -1.55 -0.56
CA ALA A 120 -31.35 -1.16 -1.82
C ALA A 120 -31.68 0.30 -2.23
N ARG A 121 -32.92 0.75 -2.01
CA ARG A 121 -33.31 2.16 -2.26
C ARG A 121 -32.62 3.11 -1.29
N VAL A 122 -32.60 2.77 0.00
CA VAL A 122 -31.91 3.57 1.02
C VAL A 122 -30.43 3.74 0.68
N VAL A 123 -29.76 2.67 0.25
CA VAL A 123 -28.36 2.74 -0.21
C VAL A 123 -28.21 3.61 -1.46
N ALA A 124 -29.08 3.46 -2.46
CA ALA A 124 -29.05 4.28 -3.67
C ALA A 124 -29.22 5.78 -3.36
N GLU A 125 -30.18 6.11 -2.50
CA GLU A 125 -30.46 7.48 -2.05
C GLU A 125 -29.28 8.06 -1.27
N CYS A 126 -28.69 7.28 -0.36
CA CYS A 126 -27.50 7.68 0.40
C CYS A 126 -26.33 8.03 -0.51
N ILE A 127 -26.04 7.17 -1.51
CA ILE A 127 -24.95 7.39 -2.47
C ILE A 127 -25.26 8.62 -3.33
N HIS A 128 -26.51 8.75 -3.80
CA HIS A 128 -26.94 9.90 -4.58
C HIS A 128 -26.77 11.20 -3.81
N GLN A 129 -27.22 11.24 -2.55
CA GLN A 129 -27.10 12.41 -1.69
C GLN A 129 -25.64 12.81 -1.47
N TYR A 130 -24.77 11.83 -1.18
CA TYR A 130 -23.33 12.05 -1.07
C TYR A 130 -22.75 12.62 -2.37
N CYS A 131 -23.10 12.07 -3.53
CA CYS A 131 -22.65 12.58 -4.83
C CYS A 131 -23.11 14.03 -5.08
N VAL A 132 -24.36 14.36 -4.73
CA VAL A 132 -24.91 15.72 -4.85
C VAL A 132 -24.13 16.71 -3.97
N TRP A 133 -23.86 16.35 -2.71
CA TRP A 133 -23.14 17.23 -1.78
C TRP A 133 -21.67 17.41 -2.16
N THR A 134 -21.00 16.34 -2.60
CA THR A 134 -19.54 16.33 -2.76
C THR A 134 -19.06 16.58 -4.18
N GLY A 135 -19.92 16.42 -5.19
CA GLY A 135 -19.53 16.39 -6.60
C GLY A 135 -18.82 15.10 -7.04
N GLN A 136 -18.68 14.12 -6.14
CA GLN A 136 -18.17 12.79 -6.47
C GLN A 136 -19.15 12.05 -7.38
N LEU A 137 -18.63 11.10 -8.15
CA LEU A 137 -19.45 10.27 -9.05
C LEU A 137 -19.12 8.79 -8.87
N VAL A 138 -20.14 7.96 -8.99
CA VAL A 138 -19.99 6.50 -9.03
C VAL A 138 -19.43 6.09 -10.39
N ASP A 139 -18.43 5.20 -10.37
CA ASP A 139 -17.92 4.56 -11.59
C ASP A 139 -18.70 3.27 -11.85
N TYR A 140 -19.88 3.40 -12.47
CA TYR A 140 -20.76 2.24 -12.76
C TYR A 140 -20.10 1.18 -13.64
N SER A 141 -19.03 1.52 -14.37
CA SER A 141 -18.26 0.55 -15.16
C SER A 141 -17.42 -0.38 -14.27
N LYS A 142 -17.02 0.07 -13.09
CA LYS A 142 -16.21 -0.69 -12.12
C LYS A 142 -17.02 -1.19 -10.92
N SER A 143 -18.13 -0.53 -10.62
CA SER A 143 -19.04 -0.92 -9.55
C SER A 143 -19.91 -2.12 -9.96
N GLY A 144 -20.35 -2.88 -8.97
CA GLY A 144 -21.26 -3.99 -9.15
C GLY A 144 -21.82 -4.49 -7.83
N CYS A 145 -22.85 -5.32 -7.91
CA CYS A 145 -23.49 -5.96 -6.76
C CYS A 145 -23.20 -7.47 -6.73
N PHE A 146 -23.16 -8.03 -5.52
CA PHE A 146 -23.04 -9.46 -5.30
C PHE A 146 -24.21 -9.93 -4.44
N PHE A 147 -24.75 -11.10 -4.76
CA PHE A 147 -25.89 -11.68 -4.07
C PHE A 147 -25.53 -13.02 -3.43
N SER A 148 -26.11 -13.29 -2.26
CA SER A 148 -26.01 -14.61 -1.64
C SER A 148 -26.67 -15.68 -2.54
N LYS A 149 -26.34 -16.95 -2.30
CA LYS A 149 -26.83 -18.06 -3.13
C LYS A 149 -28.36 -18.18 -3.14
N ASN A 150 -29.01 -17.77 -2.06
CA ASN A 150 -30.44 -18.00 -1.84
C ASN A 150 -31.32 -16.81 -2.22
N VAL A 151 -30.76 -15.73 -2.78
CA VAL A 151 -31.55 -14.57 -3.21
C VAL A 151 -32.38 -14.94 -4.45
N PRO A 152 -33.71 -14.75 -4.44
CA PRO A 152 -34.57 -15.02 -5.60
C PRO A 152 -34.18 -14.17 -6.83
N ALA A 153 -34.30 -14.76 -8.02
CA ALA A 153 -33.92 -14.08 -9.28
C ALA A 153 -34.67 -12.75 -9.49
N ARG A 154 -35.97 -12.70 -9.15
CA ARG A 154 -36.79 -11.49 -9.22
C ARG A 154 -36.23 -10.37 -8.33
N THR A 155 -35.83 -10.71 -7.11
CA THR A 155 -35.23 -9.76 -6.15
C THR A 155 -33.88 -9.25 -6.66
N LYS A 156 -33.03 -10.13 -7.23
CA LYS A 156 -31.76 -9.71 -7.83
C LYS A 156 -31.98 -8.70 -8.96
N VAL A 157 -32.95 -8.94 -9.86
CA VAL A 157 -33.26 -8.02 -10.95
C VAL A 157 -33.73 -6.67 -10.43
N ALA A 158 -34.63 -6.66 -9.44
CA ALA A 158 -35.12 -5.43 -8.83
C ALA A 158 -34.00 -4.62 -8.16
N ILE A 159 -33.13 -5.27 -7.37
CA ILE A 159 -32.00 -4.60 -6.70
C ILE A 159 -31.00 -4.04 -7.72
N LYS A 160 -30.67 -4.80 -8.78
CA LYS A 160 -29.79 -4.34 -9.86
C LYS A 160 -30.32 -3.08 -10.53
N TYR A 161 -31.63 -3.03 -10.78
CA TYR A 161 -32.29 -1.87 -11.38
C TYR A 161 -32.25 -0.66 -10.45
N ILE A 162 -32.61 -0.85 -9.17
CA ILE A 162 -32.62 0.22 -8.15
C ILE A 162 -31.22 0.84 -7.97
N LEU A 163 -30.19 0.00 -7.86
CA LEU A 163 -28.82 0.46 -7.65
C LEU A 163 -28.12 0.91 -8.95
N ASN A 164 -28.72 0.61 -10.12
CA ASN A 164 -28.09 0.73 -11.43
C ASN A 164 -26.72 0.01 -11.50
N LEU A 165 -26.64 -1.20 -10.95
CA LEU A 165 -25.42 -1.99 -10.87
C LEU A 165 -25.54 -3.33 -11.59
N ARG A 166 -24.45 -3.73 -12.24
CA ARG A 166 -24.31 -5.09 -12.79
C ARG A 166 -23.96 -6.09 -11.69
N GLU A 167 -24.25 -7.36 -11.94
CA GLU A 167 -23.79 -8.45 -11.06
C GLU A 167 -22.29 -8.66 -11.25
N VAL A 168 -21.56 -8.78 -10.14
CA VAL A 168 -20.11 -8.98 -10.14
C VAL A 168 -19.78 -10.42 -10.57
N SER A 169 -18.77 -10.58 -11.42
CA SER A 169 -18.32 -11.92 -11.86
C SER A 169 -17.68 -12.70 -10.69
N LYS A 170 -17.70 -14.04 -10.78
CA LYS A 170 -17.12 -14.92 -9.75
C LYS A 170 -15.59 -14.80 -9.67
N GLU A 171 -14.97 -14.28 -10.72
CA GLU A 171 -13.53 -14.07 -10.87
C GLU A 171 -13.10 -12.64 -10.44
N ALA A 172 -14.05 -11.83 -9.96
CA ALA A 172 -13.77 -10.47 -9.55
C ALA A 172 -12.72 -10.41 -8.45
N LYS A 173 -11.91 -9.34 -8.50
CA LYS A 173 -10.81 -9.10 -7.57
C LYS A 173 -11.10 -7.82 -6.79
N TYR A 174 -10.77 -7.86 -5.50
CA TYR A 174 -10.81 -6.70 -4.61
C TYR A 174 -9.43 -6.55 -3.98
N LEU A 175 -8.82 -5.36 -4.14
CA LEU A 175 -7.44 -5.09 -3.72
C LEU A 175 -6.41 -6.12 -4.24
N GLY A 176 -6.62 -6.58 -5.48
CA GLY A 176 -5.77 -7.58 -6.13
C GLY A 176 -5.98 -9.03 -5.69
N ASN A 177 -6.84 -9.29 -4.70
CA ASN A 177 -7.18 -10.62 -4.21
C ASN A 177 -8.52 -11.09 -4.82
N PRO A 178 -8.69 -12.39 -5.16
CA PRO A 178 -10.00 -12.91 -5.56
C PRO A 178 -11.04 -12.62 -4.48
N LEU A 179 -12.12 -11.93 -4.86
CA LEU A 179 -13.21 -11.58 -3.95
C LEU A 179 -14.00 -12.84 -3.57
N PHE A 180 -14.12 -13.79 -4.51
CA PHE A 180 -14.77 -15.08 -4.29
C PHE A 180 -13.76 -16.21 -4.53
N ILE A 181 -13.61 -17.08 -3.54
CA ILE A 181 -12.77 -18.27 -3.65
C ILE A 181 -13.69 -19.45 -3.97
N GLY A 182 -13.51 -20.03 -5.16
CA GLY A 182 -14.23 -21.23 -5.59
C GLY A 182 -13.75 -22.50 -4.86
N ARG A 183 -14.16 -23.67 -5.36
CA ARG A 183 -13.76 -24.96 -4.75
C ARG A 183 -12.24 -25.18 -4.76
N SER A 184 -11.54 -24.67 -5.76
CA SER A 184 -10.08 -24.80 -5.88
C SER A 184 -9.35 -23.49 -5.58
N LYS A 185 -8.55 -23.52 -4.52
CA LYS A 185 -7.66 -22.42 -4.11
C LYS A 185 -6.55 -22.21 -5.13
N VAL A 186 -6.00 -23.31 -5.66
CA VAL A 186 -4.92 -23.28 -6.67
C VAL A 186 -5.40 -22.50 -7.89
N LYS A 187 -6.59 -22.83 -8.42
CA LYS A 187 -7.17 -22.10 -9.55
C LYS A 187 -7.41 -20.61 -9.24
N ALA A 188 -7.87 -20.27 -8.02
CA ALA A 188 -8.14 -18.89 -7.64
C ALA A 188 -6.88 -17.99 -7.66
N TYR A 189 -5.70 -18.56 -7.36
CA TYR A 189 -4.42 -17.85 -7.30
C TYR A 189 -3.47 -18.16 -8.47
N GLU A 190 -3.93 -18.92 -9.46
CA GLU A 190 -3.13 -19.33 -10.63
C GLU A 190 -2.57 -18.12 -11.39
N ASP A 191 -3.37 -17.07 -11.57
CA ASP A 191 -2.92 -15.82 -12.19
C ASP A 191 -1.76 -15.16 -11.43
N VAL A 192 -1.81 -15.19 -10.10
CA VAL A 192 -0.77 -14.59 -9.26
C VAL A 192 0.50 -15.42 -9.35
N LYS A 193 0.37 -16.75 -9.27
CA LYS A 193 1.47 -17.69 -9.47
C LYS A 193 2.15 -17.46 -10.81
N LYS A 194 1.39 -17.44 -11.92
CA LYS A 194 1.93 -17.17 -13.27
C LYS A 194 2.61 -15.82 -13.39
N LYS A 195 2.05 -14.75 -12.79
CA LYS A 195 2.69 -13.43 -12.77
C LYS A 195 4.01 -13.43 -12.00
N VAL A 196 4.09 -14.17 -10.90
CA VAL A 196 5.33 -14.32 -10.14
C VAL A 196 6.33 -15.15 -10.93
N GLU A 197 5.93 -16.30 -11.49
CA GLU A 197 6.78 -17.15 -12.33
C GLU A 197 7.31 -16.40 -13.55
N ALA A 198 6.47 -15.65 -14.28
CA ALA A 198 6.89 -14.84 -15.42
C ALA A 198 7.89 -13.75 -15.03
N LYS A 199 7.78 -13.17 -13.82
CA LYS A 199 8.78 -12.23 -13.29
C LYS A 199 10.08 -12.92 -12.84
N LEU A 200 10.03 -14.21 -12.53
CA LEU A 200 11.17 -15.01 -12.08
C LEU A 200 11.87 -15.77 -13.23
N GLN A 201 11.21 -15.95 -14.38
CA GLN A 201 11.83 -16.51 -15.58
C GLN A 201 13.04 -15.65 -15.99
N GLY A 202 14.22 -16.25 -16.01
CA GLY A 202 15.51 -15.59 -16.29
C GLY A 202 16.42 -15.39 -15.07
N TRP A 203 15.95 -15.68 -13.85
CA TRP A 203 16.63 -15.28 -12.62
C TRP A 203 16.92 -16.48 -11.70
N LYS A 204 18.20 -16.77 -11.38
CA LYS A 204 18.56 -17.75 -10.33
C LYS A 204 18.16 -17.19 -8.96
N ALA A 205 16.99 -17.61 -8.46
CA ALA A 205 16.35 -17.09 -7.24
C ALA A 205 17.25 -17.13 -5.97
N SER A 206 18.22 -18.05 -5.92
CA SER A 206 19.12 -18.23 -4.77
C SER A 206 20.12 -17.07 -4.58
N VAL A 207 20.59 -16.43 -5.64
CA VAL A 207 21.56 -15.32 -5.55
C VAL A 207 20.89 -13.99 -5.24
N ILE A 208 19.67 -13.78 -5.76
CA ILE A 208 18.95 -12.50 -5.70
C ILE A 208 18.37 -12.24 -4.32
N CYS A 209 17.86 -13.31 -3.69
CA CYS A 209 17.23 -13.20 -2.38
C CYS A 209 18.23 -13.23 -1.22
N GLN A 210 19.52 -13.35 -1.50
CA GLN A 210 20.56 -13.17 -0.50
C GLN A 210 20.63 -11.70 -0.08
N PRO A 211 20.88 -11.41 1.21
CA PRO A 211 21.16 -10.06 1.67
C PRO A 211 22.29 -9.41 0.85
N LYS A 212 22.22 -8.08 0.68
CA LYS A 212 23.31 -7.30 0.07
C LYS A 212 24.67 -7.57 0.72
N ALA A 213 24.69 -7.79 2.04
CA ALA A 213 25.88 -8.14 2.79
C ALA A 213 26.52 -9.50 2.43
N LEU A 214 25.79 -10.39 1.75
CA LEU A 214 26.27 -11.71 1.29
C LEU A 214 26.37 -11.76 -0.25
N GLY A 215 26.42 -10.61 -0.91
CA GLY A 215 26.55 -10.50 -2.36
C GLY A 215 25.28 -10.87 -3.13
N GLY A 216 24.12 -10.75 -2.50
CA GLY A 216 22.83 -10.80 -3.20
C GLY A 216 22.26 -9.41 -3.44
N LEU A 217 21.09 -9.33 -4.07
CA LEU A 217 20.44 -8.05 -4.38
C LEU A 217 19.66 -7.47 -3.20
N GLY A 218 19.50 -8.25 -2.12
CA GLY A 218 18.67 -7.87 -0.97
C GLY A 218 17.17 -7.88 -1.27
N ILE A 219 16.75 -8.51 -2.37
CA ILE A 219 15.33 -8.78 -2.61
C ILE A 219 14.87 -9.77 -1.54
N ARG A 220 13.71 -9.53 -0.93
CA ARG A 220 13.24 -10.38 0.16
C ARG A 220 12.59 -11.65 -0.39
N LYS A 221 12.92 -12.81 0.18
CA LYS A 221 12.21 -14.06 -0.12
C LYS A 221 10.73 -13.87 0.19
N LEU A 222 9.86 -14.08 -0.80
CA LEU A 222 8.40 -13.89 -0.64
C LEU A 222 7.82 -14.77 0.46
N GLU A 223 8.34 -16.00 0.60
CA GLU A 223 7.97 -16.91 1.69
C GLU A 223 8.23 -16.30 3.08
N HIS A 224 9.44 -15.76 3.30
CA HIS A 224 9.77 -15.11 4.56
C HIS A 224 8.93 -13.85 4.78
N VAL A 225 8.70 -13.06 3.74
CA VAL A 225 7.82 -11.88 3.82
C VAL A 225 6.41 -12.29 4.22
N ASN A 226 5.87 -13.35 3.63
CA ASN A 226 4.55 -13.89 3.94
C ASN A 226 4.46 -14.34 5.41
N ILE A 227 5.41 -15.16 5.87
CA ILE A 227 5.48 -15.61 7.27
C ILE A 227 5.53 -14.42 8.23
N VAL A 228 6.36 -13.42 7.95
CA VAL A 228 6.50 -12.25 8.81
C VAL A 228 5.23 -11.39 8.82
N MET A 229 4.55 -11.24 7.69
CA MET A 229 3.27 -10.52 7.63
C MET A 229 2.16 -11.29 8.38
N LEU A 230 2.15 -12.62 8.29
CA LEU A 230 1.27 -13.47 9.11
C LEU A 230 1.57 -13.33 10.60
N CYS A 231 2.86 -13.25 10.99
CA CYS A 231 3.24 -12.96 12.38
C CYS A 231 2.71 -11.60 12.85
N LYS A 232 2.71 -10.57 11.98
CA LYS A 232 2.10 -9.27 12.31
C LYS A 232 0.60 -9.39 12.56
N ILE A 233 -0.10 -10.21 11.78
CA ILE A 233 -1.53 -10.50 11.99
C ILE A 233 -1.74 -11.25 13.31
N GLY A 234 -0.96 -12.31 13.57
CA GLY A 234 -1.04 -13.08 14.81
C GLY A 234 -0.75 -12.24 16.06
N TRP A 235 0.26 -11.37 16.00
CA TRP A 235 0.54 -10.40 17.05
C TRP A 235 -0.65 -9.48 17.33
N ALA A 236 -1.27 -8.94 16.27
CA ALA A 236 -2.45 -8.08 16.43
C ALA A 236 -3.67 -8.86 16.98
N LEU A 237 -3.85 -10.13 16.61
CA LEU A 237 -4.92 -10.97 17.15
C LEU A 237 -4.76 -11.26 18.65
N GLN A 238 -3.51 -11.34 19.12
CA GLN A 238 -3.22 -11.54 20.54
C GLN A 238 -3.33 -10.24 21.34
N ASN A 239 -2.79 -9.13 20.82
CA ASN A 239 -2.55 -7.92 21.62
C ASN A 239 -3.48 -6.73 21.29
N ASN A 240 -4.08 -6.66 20.10
CA ASN A 240 -4.89 -5.51 19.66
C ASN A 240 -6.39 -5.82 19.70
N GLN A 241 -6.88 -6.23 20.86
CA GLN A 241 -8.25 -6.73 21.01
C GLN A 241 -9.34 -5.67 20.76
N ASP A 242 -9.00 -4.38 20.77
CA ASP A 242 -9.97 -3.30 20.55
C ASP A 242 -10.35 -3.08 19.09
N SER A 243 -9.49 -3.51 18.15
CA SER A 243 -9.75 -3.31 16.74
C SER A 243 -10.95 -4.15 16.27
N MET A 244 -11.87 -3.54 15.53
CA MET A 244 -13.11 -4.18 15.09
C MET A 244 -12.87 -5.50 14.34
N TRP A 245 -11.84 -5.56 13.48
CA TRP A 245 -11.52 -6.79 12.76
C TRP A 245 -10.98 -7.88 13.70
N VAL A 246 -10.20 -7.52 14.72
CA VAL A 246 -9.72 -8.47 15.75
C VAL A 246 -10.90 -9.00 16.56
N LYS A 247 -11.83 -8.14 16.99
CA LYS A 247 -13.07 -8.54 17.67
C LYS A 247 -13.88 -9.52 16.82
N ALA A 248 -14.04 -9.24 15.52
CA ALA A 248 -14.75 -10.11 14.59
C ALA A 248 -14.07 -11.48 14.43
N VAL A 249 -12.75 -11.52 14.30
CA VAL A 249 -11.98 -12.77 14.15
C VAL A 249 -11.96 -13.57 15.45
N LYS A 250 -11.77 -12.91 16.61
CA LYS A 250 -11.84 -13.52 17.96
C LYS A 250 -13.18 -14.20 18.17
N ASN A 251 -14.28 -13.46 18.03
CA ASN A 251 -15.62 -14.02 18.21
C ASN A 251 -15.93 -15.20 17.28
N LYS A 252 -15.38 -15.18 16.05
CA LYS A 252 -15.58 -16.27 15.09
C LYS A 252 -14.77 -17.53 15.41
N TYR A 253 -13.48 -17.38 15.73
CA TYR A 253 -12.56 -18.51 15.81
C TYR A 253 -12.18 -18.91 17.23
N PHE A 254 -12.08 -17.94 18.14
CA PHE A 254 -11.59 -18.13 19.51
C PHE A 254 -12.32 -17.25 20.55
N PRO A 255 -13.66 -17.35 20.68
CA PRO A 255 -14.45 -16.44 21.52
C PRO A 255 -14.11 -16.52 23.02
N HIS A 256 -13.72 -17.69 23.51
CA HIS A 256 -13.45 -17.97 24.93
C HIS A 256 -11.99 -18.34 25.20
N SER A 257 -11.06 -18.00 24.28
CA SER A 257 -9.64 -18.33 24.45
C SER A 257 -8.74 -17.22 23.89
N SER A 258 -7.43 -17.43 23.93
CA SER A 258 -6.45 -16.55 23.29
C SER A 258 -6.10 -17.02 21.87
N PHE A 259 -5.47 -16.14 21.08
CA PHE A 259 -4.96 -16.51 19.76
C PHE A 259 -3.92 -17.61 19.86
N MET A 260 -3.08 -17.63 20.90
CA MET A 260 -2.05 -18.67 21.09
C MET A 260 -2.64 -20.03 21.44
N ARG A 261 -3.76 -20.06 22.19
CA ARG A 261 -4.35 -21.32 22.71
C ARG A 261 -5.49 -21.90 21.89
N CYS A 262 -6.09 -21.13 20.97
CA CYS A 262 -7.33 -21.60 20.37
C CYS A 262 -7.15 -22.94 19.61
N PRO A 263 -8.08 -23.89 19.74
CA PRO A 263 -7.93 -25.20 19.15
C PRO A 263 -8.03 -25.13 17.61
N LYS A 264 -7.33 -26.04 16.94
CA LYS A 264 -7.53 -26.30 15.51
C LYS A 264 -8.85 -27.06 15.34
N LYS A 265 -9.71 -26.60 14.43
CA LYS A 265 -11.01 -27.22 14.14
C LYS A 265 -11.02 -27.68 12.69
N LYS A 266 -11.62 -28.84 12.40
CA LYS A 266 -11.75 -29.36 11.02
C LYS A 266 -12.54 -28.41 10.09
N THR A 267 -13.39 -27.57 10.66
CA THR A 267 -14.20 -26.57 9.94
C THR A 267 -13.45 -25.26 9.66
N ASN A 268 -12.20 -25.14 10.10
CA ASN A 268 -11.41 -23.93 9.90
C ASN A 268 -11.21 -23.64 8.42
N LEU A 269 -11.28 -22.35 8.08
CA LEU A 269 -10.86 -21.89 6.76
C LEU A 269 -9.34 -22.02 6.64
N TRP A 270 -8.87 -22.30 5.45
CA TRP A 270 -7.43 -22.50 5.21
C TRP A 270 -6.59 -21.26 5.48
N GLN A 271 -7.15 -20.06 5.31
CA GLN A 271 -6.49 -18.82 5.69
C GLN A 271 -6.25 -18.78 7.20
N TRP A 272 -7.22 -19.29 7.98
CA TRP A 272 -7.09 -19.40 9.42
C TRP A 272 -6.00 -20.42 9.78
N GLU A 273 -5.96 -21.58 9.14
CA GLU A 273 -4.87 -22.55 9.33
C GLU A 273 -3.49 -21.96 9.03
N GLY A 274 -3.38 -21.12 7.97
CA GLY A 274 -2.14 -20.39 7.67
C GLY A 274 -1.76 -19.34 8.72
N ILE A 275 -2.74 -18.73 9.40
CA ILE A 275 -2.48 -17.85 10.54
C ILE A 275 -2.09 -18.68 11.78
N LEU A 276 -2.71 -19.85 12.00
CA LEU A 276 -2.36 -20.72 13.12
C LEU A 276 -0.95 -21.30 13.00
N SER A 277 -0.44 -21.50 11.79
CA SER A 277 0.89 -22.09 11.56
C SER A 277 2.04 -21.20 12.06
N ILE A 278 1.83 -19.89 12.26
CA ILE A 278 2.89 -18.99 12.75
C ILE A 278 3.05 -18.97 14.27
N ARG A 279 2.18 -19.67 15.03
CA ARG A 279 2.26 -19.68 16.50
C ARG A 279 3.62 -20.09 17.06
N PRO A 280 4.30 -21.15 16.56
CA PRO A 280 5.61 -21.52 17.08
C PRO A 280 6.67 -20.42 16.87
N ILE A 281 6.54 -19.66 15.76
CA ILE A 281 7.45 -18.55 15.46
C ILE A 281 7.19 -17.38 16.41
N LEU A 282 5.93 -17.09 16.71
CA LEU A 282 5.58 -16.06 17.69
C LEU A 282 5.99 -16.48 19.12
N ALA A 283 5.71 -17.71 19.53
CA ALA A 283 5.97 -18.20 20.88
C ALA A 283 7.43 -18.05 21.32
N LYS A 284 8.38 -18.15 20.39
CA LYS A 284 9.82 -18.10 20.67
C LYS A 284 10.28 -16.81 21.38
N ASP A 285 9.67 -15.68 21.06
CA ASP A 285 10.07 -14.37 21.59
C ASP A 285 8.88 -13.68 22.31
N LEU A 286 7.81 -14.43 22.58
CA LEU A 286 6.64 -13.93 23.30
C LEU A 286 6.88 -14.07 24.80
N CYS A 287 6.75 -12.99 25.57
CA CYS A 287 6.80 -13.06 27.03
C CYS A 287 5.85 -12.03 27.63
N PHE A 288 5.09 -12.39 28.65
CA PHE A 288 4.23 -11.48 29.39
C PHE A 288 5.05 -10.68 30.41
N LYS A 289 4.81 -9.38 30.45
CA LYS A 289 5.13 -8.53 31.61
C LYS A 289 3.97 -8.66 32.60
N VAL A 290 4.27 -9.19 33.77
CA VAL A 290 3.30 -9.35 34.86
C VAL A 290 2.89 -7.98 35.40
N GLY A 291 1.59 -7.69 35.35
CA GLY A 291 0.92 -6.59 36.03
C GLY A 291 0.11 -7.15 37.21
N LYS A 292 -1.22 -7.14 37.11
CA LYS A 292 -2.13 -7.81 38.06
C LYS A 292 -1.97 -9.33 38.13
N GLY A 293 -1.47 -9.96 37.07
CA GLY A 293 -1.32 -11.41 36.98
C GLY A 293 -2.63 -12.18 36.81
N THR A 294 -3.77 -11.50 36.64
CA THR A 294 -5.12 -12.09 36.52
C THR A 294 -5.34 -12.76 35.16
N ASN A 295 -4.57 -12.37 34.13
CA ASN A 295 -4.73 -12.84 32.75
C ASN A 295 -3.58 -13.73 32.27
N ILE A 296 -2.68 -14.12 33.18
CA ILE A 296 -1.50 -14.94 32.86
C ILE A 296 -1.64 -16.26 33.62
N ASN A 297 -1.77 -17.36 32.88
CA ASN A 297 -1.70 -18.68 33.46
C ASN A 297 -0.22 -19.03 33.70
N TYR A 298 0.13 -19.38 34.94
CA TYR A 298 1.53 -19.57 35.28
C TYR A 298 2.19 -20.75 34.55
N TRP A 299 1.47 -21.82 34.19
CA TRP A 299 2.04 -22.98 33.51
C TRP A 299 2.07 -22.87 31.99
N GLU A 300 1.08 -22.21 31.40
CA GLU A 300 0.83 -22.24 29.97
C GLU A 300 1.25 -20.95 29.25
N ASP A 301 1.31 -19.81 29.94
CA ASP A 301 1.76 -18.55 29.34
C ASP A 301 3.26 -18.34 29.57
N PRO A 302 3.99 -17.81 28.58
CA PRO A 302 5.39 -17.43 28.78
C PRO A 302 5.46 -16.13 29.58
N TRP A 303 5.96 -16.13 30.81
CA TRP A 303 6.00 -14.93 31.68
C TRP A 303 7.30 -14.74 32.48
N ILE A 304 8.27 -15.65 32.34
CA ILE A 304 9.55 -15.62 33.07
C ILE A 304 10.71 -15.38 32.09
N PRO A 305 11.18 -14.13 31.89
CA PRO A 305 12.13 -13.78 30.83
C PRO A 305 13.44 -14.58 30.80
N ASN A 306 13.91 -15.03 31.95
CA ASN A 306 15.20 -15.72 32.08
C ASN A 306 15.08 -17.26 32.02
N ASN A 307 13.88 -17.80 31.86
CA ASN A 307 13.67 -19.24 31.73
C ASN A 307 13.68 -19.70 30.26
N PRO A 308 14.01 -20.97 29.98
CA PRO A 308 13.80 -21.58 28.67
C PRO A 308 12.34 -21.47 28.22
N ASN A 309 12.11 -20.96 27.00
CA ASN A 309 10.76 -20.66 26.45
C ASN A 309 9.90 -19.73 27.33
N TYR A 310 10.52 -19.06 28.31
CA TYR A 310 9.88 -18.20 29.31
C TYR A 310 8.80 -18.88 30.18
N LEU A 311 8.84 -20.21 30.28
CA LEU A 311 7.91 -21.00 31.09
C LEU A 311 8.57 -21.43 32.41
N PRO A 312 7.81 -21.54 33.51
CA PRO A 312 8.33 -22.11 34.75
C PRO A 312 8.57 -23.61 34.62
N LYS A 313 9.44 -24.13 35.48
CA LYS A 313 9.64 -25.56 35.66
C LYS A 313 9.01 -25.99 37.00
N PRO A 314 8.10 -26.98 37.00
CA PRO A 314 7.43 -27.41 38.22
C PRO A 314 8.39 -28.14 39.17
N LEU A 315 8.16 -28.01 40.48
CA LEU A 315 8.93 -28.73 41.51
C LEU A 315 8.67 -30.26 41.47
N HIS A 316 7.43 -30.65 41.12
CA HIS A 316 7.00 -32.04 40.99
C HIS A 316 6.51 -32.35 39.57
N ASN A 317 6.66 -33.59 39.11
CA ASN A 317 6.32 -33.99 37.73
C ASN A 317 4.83 -33.90 37.37
N GLU A 318 3.95 -33.62 38.34
CA GLU A 318 2.53 -33.43 38.12
C GLU A 318 2.20 -31.93 38.18
N ALA A 319 1.98 -31.33 37.02
CA ALA A 319 1.33 -30.03 36.94
C ALA A 319 -0.09 -30.20 37.49
N VAL A 320 -0.34 -29.65 38.69
CA VAL A 320 -1.65 -29.69 39.35
C VAL A 320 -2.68 -29.08 38.39
N GLY A 321 -3.68 -29.89 38.01
CA GLY A 321 -4.66 -29.62 36.94
C GLY A 321 -5.65 -28.48 37.20
N ASP A 322 -5.38 -27.59 38.15
CA ASP A 322 -6.15 -26.37 38.36
C ASP A 322 -5.46 -25.19 37.69
N TYR A 323 -6.15 -24.58 36.72
CA TYR A 323 -5.73 -23.35 36.07
C TYR A 323 -5.62 -22.20 37.10
N SER A 324 -4.48 -22.10 37.78
CA SER A 324 -4.20 -20.92 38.61
C SER A 324 -3.61 -19.80 37.77
N MET A 325 -3.78 -18.56 38.22
CA MET A 325 -3.24 -17.36 37.58
C MET A 325 -1.99 -16.90 38.33
N VAL A 326 -1.12 -16.11 37.67
CA VAL A 326 0.08 -15.52 38.29
C VAL A 326 -0.27 -14.59 39.47
N GLU A 327 -1.51 -14.12 39.56
CA GLU A 327 -2.05 -13.43 40.74
C GLU A 327 -1.95 -14.27 42.03
N SER A 328 -2.12 -15.59 41.94
CA SER A 328 -2.20 -16.49 43.08
C SER A 328 -0.94 -16.50 43.99
N PRO A 329 0.30 -16.48 43.45
CA PRO A 329 1.52 -16.26 44.22
C PRO A 329 1.87 -14.79 44.50
N LEU A 330 1.04 -13.80 44.12
CA LEU A 330 1.24 -12.40 44.50
C LEU A 330 0.61 -12.12 45.88
N CYS A 331 1.38 -11.54 46.78
CA CYS A 331 0.87 -11.04 48.05
C CYS A 331 0.09 -9.72 47.85
N PRO A 332 -0.86 -9.38 48.75
CA PRO A 332 -1.61 -8.12 48.67
C PRO A 332 -0.75 -6.85 48.75
N ASP A 333 0.45 -6.94 49.30
CA ASP A 333 1.43 -5.85 49.38
C ASP A 333 2.21 -5.64 48.06
N GLY A 334 2.04 -6.54 47.08
CA GLY A 334 2.74 -6.49 45.81
C GLY A 334 4.05 -7.27 45.74
N ASN A 335 4.40 -7.99 46.81
CA ASN A 335 5.56 -8.87 46.83
C ASN A 335 5.20 -10.30 46.39
N TRP A 336 6.19 -11.06 45.95
CA TRP A 336 6.00 -12.48 45.66
C TRP A 336 5.89 -13.30 46.96
N ASN A 337 4.91 -14.21 47.04
CA ASN A 337 4.78 -15.15 48.13
C ASN A 337 5.83 -16.26 48.02
N LEU A 338 6.98 -16.09 48.69
CA LEU A 338 8.10 -17.02 48.66
C LEU A 338 7.73 -18.45 49.08
N VAL A 339 6.87 -18.61 50.09
CA VAL A 339 6.43 -19.94 50.56
C VAL A 339 5.68 -20.66 49.44
N ARG A 340 4.80 -19.94 48.75
CA ARG A 340 4.02 -20.49 47.64
C ARG A 340 4.89 -20.76 46.42
N LEU A 341 5.81 -19.86 46.06
CA LEU A 341 6.73 -20.06 44.95
C LEU A 341 7.59 -21.31 45.15
N ASN A 342 8.19 -21.47 46.33
CA ASN A 342 9.03 -22.63 46.66
C ASN A 342 8.25 -23.95 46.74
N SER A 343 6.91 -23.90 46.91
CA SER A 343 6.07 -25.09 46.85
C SER A 343 5.70 -25.51 45.43
N LEU A 344 5.77 -24.58 44.46
CA LEU A 344 5.28 -24.78 43.09
C LEU A 344 6.42 -25.00 42.09
N PHE A 345 7.53 -24.28 42.24
CA PHE A 345 8.59 -24.19 41.24
C PHE A 345 9.93 -24.69 41.76
N ASP A 346 10.82 -25.11 40.85
CA ASP A 346 12.21 -25.37 41.19
C ASP A 346 12.97 -24.08 41.55
N THR A 347 14.06 -24.22 42.30
CA THR A 347 14.85 -23.10 42.84
C THR A 347 15.32 -22.13 41.75
N GLU A 348 15.75 -22.64 40.59
CA GLU A 348 16.16 -21.81 39.45
C GLU A 348 15.01 -20.94 38.91
N THR A 349 13.81 -21.51 38.78
CA THR A 349 12.62 -20.76 38.36
C THR A 349 12.24 -19.71 39.40
N VAL A 350 12.28 -20.04 40.70
CA VAL A 350 11.99 -19.08 41.78
C VAL A 350 12.95 -17.89 41.72
N ASP A 351 14.25 -18.14 41.59
CA ASP A 351 15.27 -17.08 41.47
C ASP A 351 15.02 -16.19 40.25
N ASN A 352 14.56 -16.77 39.14
CA ASN A 352 14.24 -16.02 37.93
C ASN A 352 12.94 -15.21 38.06
N ILE A 353 11.95 -15.71 38.81
CA ILE A 353 10.72 -14.97 39.16
C ILE A 353 11.05 -13.76 40.03
N LEU A 354 11.92 -13.92 41.03
CA LEU A 354 12.31 -12.83 41.94
C LEU A 354 13.05 -11.69 41.24
N LYS A 355 13.67 -11.95 40.08
CA LYS A 355 14.30 -10.93 39.24
C LYS A 355 13.30 -10.14 38.38
N ILE A 356 12.04 -10.57 38.31
CA ILE A 356 11.01 -9.87 37.54
C ILE A 356 10.65 -8.59 38.29
N PHE A 357 11.00 -7.45 37.70
CA PHE A 357 10.57 -6.15 38.21
C PHE A 357 9.06 -5.98 38.05
N TRP A 358 8.35 -5.89 39.17
CA TRP A 358 6.92 -5.63 39.19
C TRP A 358 6.66 -4.12 39.23
N ALA A 359 5.94 -3.61 38.23
CA ALA A 359 5.76 -2.17 38.02
C ALA A 359 4.57 -1.58 38.81
N GLY A 360 3.91 -2.36 39.66
CA GLY A 360 2.85 -1.90 40.57
C GLY A 360 1.48 -2.53 40.32
N LYS A 361 0.62 -2.45 41.35
CA LYS A 361 -0.68 -3.14 41.46
C LYS A 361 -1.75 -2.68 40.46
N ASP A 362 -1.57 -1.50 39.89
CA ASP A 362 -2.52 -0.85 38.99
C ASP A 362 -2.19 -1.09 37.50
N GLU A 363 -1.05 -1.72 37.17
CA GLU A 363 -0.73 -2.05 35.78
C GLU A 363 -1.44 -3.34 35.31
N GLU A 364 -2.08 -3.28 34.14
CA GLU A 364 -2.59 -4.47 33.44
C GLU A 364 -1.46 -5.34 32.87
N ASP A 365 -1.71 -6.65 32.77
CA ASP A 365 -0.80 -7.60 32.14
C ASP A 365 -0.55 -7.22 30.66
N LYS A 366 0.72 -7.19 30.24
CA LYS A 366 1.12 -6.75 28.90
C LYS A 366 1.98 -7.77 28.20
N LEU A 367 1.79 -7.93 26.90
CA LEU A 367 2.63 -8.81 26.09
C LEU A 367 3.85 -8.07 25.55
N PHE A 368 5.03 -8.63 25.79
CA PHE A 368 6.30 -8.15 25.29
C PHE A 368 6.86 -9.10 24.22
N TRP A 369 7.49 -8.50 23.21
CA TRP A 369 8.27 -9.21 22.22
C TRP A 369 9.76 -9.11 22.56
N MET A 370 10.32 -10.17 23.12
CA MET A 370 11.70 -10.28 23.59
C MET A 370 12.73 -10.14 22.46
N GLY A 371 12.34 -10.45 21.21
CA GLY A 371 13.20 -10.27 20.03
C GLY A 371 13.42 -8.80 19.62
N SER A 372 12.90 -7.84 20.38
CA SER A 372 13.05 -6.40 20.16
C SER A 372 13.52 -5.73 21.45
N PRO A 373 14.59 -4.89 21.42
CA PRO A 373 15.06 -4.17 22.62
C PRO A 373 14.00 -3.28 23.27
N SER A 374 13.00 -2.83 22.49
CA SER A 374 11.92 -1.97 23.00
C SER A 374 10.68 -2.76 23.42
N GLY A 375 10.69 -4.10 23.37
CA GLY A 375 9.51 -4.95 23.61
C GLY A 375 8.40 -4.87 22.55
N ILE A 376 8.48 -3.89 21.64
CA ILE A 376 7.48 -3.67 20.57
C ILE A 376 7.75 -4.62 19.41
N PHE A 377 6.73 -5.36 19.01
CA PHE A 377 6.77 -6.21 17.82
C PHE A 377 7.08 -5.39 16.56
N LYS A 378 8.16 -5.75 15.86
CA LYS A 378 8.47 -5.20 14.53
C LYS A 378 8.82 -6.34 13.58
N VAL A 379 8.11 -6.38 12.45
CA VAL A 379 8.31 -7.26 11.27
C VAL A 379 9.79 -7.49 10.94
N ARG A 380 10.62 -6.44 11.04
CA ARG A 380 12.06 -6.52 10.74
C ARG A 380 12.82 -7.54 11.60
N TYR A 381 12.44 -7.76 12.85
CA TYR A 381 13.13 -8.67 13.76
C TYR A 381 12.81 -10.12 13.43
N VAL A 382 11.54 -10.44 13.20
CA VAL A 382 11.11 -11.76 12.72
C VAL A 382 11.76 -12.08 11.37
N TYR A 383 11.84 -11.09 10.45
CA TYR A 383 12.51 -11.31 9.17
C TYR A 383 14.00 -11.63 9.34
N ARG A 384 14.71 -10.93 10.24
CA ARG A 384 16.12 -11.20 10.56
C ARG A 384 16.32 -12.60 11.13
N TYR A 385 15.40 -13.05 11.98
CA TYR A 385 15.40 -14.40 12.51
C TYR A 385 15.25 -15.45 11.38
N LEU A 386 14.30 -15.28 10.46
CA LEU A 386 14.09 -16.23 9.36
C LEU A 386 15.25 -16.32 8.37
N ILE A 387 16.02 -15.24 8.19
CA ILE A 387 17.18 -15.27 7.28
C ILE A 387 18.44 -15.88 7.91
N ASN A 388 18.43 -16.13 9.24
CA ASN A 388 19.42 -16.83 10.07
C ASN A 388 20.79 -17.10 9.41
N GLY A 389 21.48 -16.02 9.04
CA GLY A 389 22.87 -16.07 8.61
C GLY A 389 23.69 -15.32 9.63
N ASN A 390 24.80 -15.91 10.09
CA ASN A 390 25.94 -15.14 10.58
C ASN A 390 26.31 -14.17 9.45
N LEU A 391 25.74 -12.97 9.50
CA LEU A 391 26.05 -11.90 8.58
C LEU A 391 27.43 -11.43 8.97
N ASP A 392 28.44 -12.07 8.41
CA ASP A 392 29.81 -11.68 8.61
C ASP A 392 29.93 -10.19 8.25
N ARG A 393 30.21 -9.38 9.27
CA ARG A 393 30.12 -7.92 9.17
C ARG A 393 31.24 -7.36 8.29
N THR A 394 32.23 -8.18 7.95
CA THR A 394 33.49 -7.90 7.26
C THR A 394 33.41 -8.00 5.73
N SER A 395 32.21 -8.08 5.15
CA SER A 395 32.10 -8.33 3.72
C SER A 395 32.31 -7.10 2.82
N TRP A 396 33.24 -7.23 1.86
CA TRP A 396 33.52 -6.26 0.78
C TRP A 396 32.27 -5.92 -0.07
N TRP A 397 31.22 -6.75 -0.03
CA TRP A 397 29.94 -6.45 -0.66
C TRP A 397 29.34 -5.10 -0.19
N LYS A 398 29.59 -4.70 1.06
CA LYS A 398 29.17 -3.37 1.54
C LYS A 398 29.88 -2.23 0.81
N ALA A 399 31.15 -2.41 0.46
CA ALA A 399 31.92 -1.42 -0.32
C ALA A 399 31.40 -1.36 -1.76
N LEU A 400 31.14 -2.52 -2.39
CA LEU A 400 30.55 -2.59 -3.73
C LEU A 400 29.19 -1.87 -3.80
N TRP A 401 28.27 -2.14 -2.86
CA TRP A 401 26.95 -1.50 -2.84
C TRP A 401 26.97 -0.01 -2.43
N LYS A 402 28.07 0.47 -1.87
CA LYS A 402 28.28 1.89 -1.56
C LYS A 402 29.08 2.62 -2.63
N SER A 403 29.61 1.91 -3.62
CA SER A 403 30.34 2.53 -4.72
C SER A 403 29.40 3.35 -5.60
N ASN A 404 29.91 4.40 -6.24
CA ASN A 404 29.18 5.20 -7.24
C ASN A 404 29.02 4.46 -8.58
N LEU A 405 29.20 3.13 -8.60
CA LEU A 405 29.02 2.33 -9.81
C LEU A 405 27.55 2.29 -10.19
N HIS A 406 27.28 2.37 -11.49
CA HIS A 406 25.94 2.21 -12.02
C HIS A 406 25.42 0.79 -11.70
N GLU A 407 24.19 0.67 -11.22
CA GLU A 407 23.63 -0.58 -10.65
C GLU A 407 23.72 -1.78 -11.61
N ARG A 408 23.67 -1.55 -12.93
CA ARG A 408 23.85 -2.58 -13.97
C ARG A 408 25.25 -3.22 -13.95
N VAL A 409 26.30 -2.44 -13.64
CA VAL A 409 27.68 -2.93 -13.54
C VAL A 409 27.87 -3.76 -12.28
N SER A 410 27.31 -3.29 -11.15
CA SER A 410 27.30 -4.06 -9.90
C SER A 410 26.56 -5.40 -10.05
N LEU A 411 25.48 -5.42 -10.82
CA LEU A 411 24.72 -6.62 -11.17
C LEU A 411 25.54 -7.61 -12.00
N ASP A 412 26.20 -7.13 -13.06
CA ASP A 412 27.03 -7.96 -13.94
C ASP A 412 28.21 -8.60 -13.19
N TRP A 413 28.81 -7.86 -12.26
CA TRP A 413 29.84 -8.36 -11.35
C TRP A 413 29.32 -9.49 -10.45
N ILE A 414 28.12 -9.34 -9.88
CA ILE A 414 27.50 -10.36 -9.02
C ILE A 414 27.18 -11.64 -9.80
N THR A 415 26.71 -11.52 -11.04
CA THR A 415 26.31 -12.68 -11.86
C THR A 415 27.49 -13.43 -12.47
N ASN A 416 28.57 -12.73 -12.84
CA ASN A 416 29.71 -13.33 -13.55
C ASN A 416 30.85 -13.79 -12.62
N LEU A 417 31.06 -13.16 -11.46
CA LEU A 417 32.19 -13.47 -10.57
C LEU A 417 31.91 -14.59 -9.57
N LYS A 418 30.63 -14.80 -9.18
CA LYS A 418 30.26 -15.80 -8.14
C LYS A 418 30.52 -17.27 -8.52
N GLY A 419 31.04 -17.55 -9.71
CA GLY A 419 31.35 -18.91 -10.17
C GLY A 419 32.70 -19.09 -10.87
N LYS A 420 33.60 -18.09 -10.89
CA LYS A 420 34.82 -18.15 -11.73
C LYS A 420 36.15 -17.72 -11.11
N LEU A 421 36.24 -17.34 -9.83
CA LEU A 421 37.54 -17.09 -9.22
C LEU A 421 37.79 -17.97 -7.98
N PRO A 422 38.84 -18.80 -7.98
CA PRO A 422 39.45 -19.23 -6.73
C PRO A 422 40.21 -18.02 -6.19
N ILE A 423 39.61 -17.27 -5.27
CA ILE A 423 40.28 -16.11 -4.70
C ILE A 423 41.06 -16.57 -3.47
N HIS A 424 42.37 -16.82 -3.67
CA HIS A 424 43.34 -16.76 -2.59
C HIS A 424 43.53 -15.30 -2.14
N GLN A 425 43.91 -15.12 -0.88
CA GLN A 425 43.80 -13.86 -0.13
C GLN A 425 44.73 -12.73 -0.62
N ASP A 426 45.64 -13.01 -1.56
CA ASP A 426 46.75 -12.13 -1.94
C ASP A 426 46.52 -11.30 -3.23
N ASP A 427 45.50 -11.61 -4.05
CA ASP A 427 45.27 -10.91 -5.35
C ASP A 427 44.36 -9.66 -5.27
N LYS A 428 44.19 -9.08 -4.07
CA LYS A 428 43.29 -7.93 -3.84
C LYS A 428 43.82 -6.62 -4.42
N GLU A 429 45.13 -6.45 -4.46
CA GLU A 429 45.77 -5.19 -4.87
C GLU A 429 45.83 -5.05 -6.40
N ASP A 430 46.12 -6.14 -7.12
CA ASP A 430 46.14 -6.15 -8.58
C ASP A 430 44.76 -5.88 -9.19
N PHE A 431 43.69 -6.45 -8.61
CA PHE A 431 42.32 -6.21 -9.05
C PHE A 431 41.89 -4.73 -8.88
N ILE A 432 42.33 -4.07 -7.80
CA ILE A 432 42.06 -2.65 -7.54
C ILE A 432 42.83 -1.77 -8.54
N MET A 433 44.06 -2.14 -8.86
CA MET A 433 44.91 -1.43 -9.83
C MET A 433 44.32 -1.50 -11.26
N TYR A 434 43.87 -2.68 -11.71
CA TYR A 434 43.23 -2.81 -13.03
C TYR A 434 41.88 -2.09 -13.12
N ALA A 435 41.08 -2.08 -12.05
CA ALA A 435 39.80 -1.37 -12.02
C ALA A 435 39.97 0.16 -12.06
N ALA A 436 40.99 0.70 -11.38
CA ALA A 436 41.31 2.13 -11.39
C ALA A 436 41.78 2.61 -12.78
N LEU A 437 42.66 1.84 -13.44
CA LEU A 437 43.18 2.16 -14.77
C LEU A 437 42.08 2.19 -15.86
N ILE A 438 41.10 1.28 -15.78
CA ILE A 438 39.96 1.24 -16.71
C ILE A 438 39.03 2.45 -16.51
N LEU A 439 38.75 2.84 -15.27
CA LEU A 439 37.91 4.01 -14.96
C LEU A 439 38.58 5.32 -15.38
N GLU A 440 39.90 5.43 -15.23
CA GLU A 440 40.65 6.61 -15.66
C GLU A 440 40.69 6.74 -17.20
N ALA A 441 40.84 5.63 -17.93
CA ALA A 441 40.76 5.62 -19.39
C ALA A 441 39.40 6.11 -19.90
N ILE A 442 38.29 5.66 -19.29
CA ILE A 442 36.92 6.08 -19.63
C ILE A 442 36.72 7.59 -19.36
N TRP A 443 37.23 8.08 -18.23
CA TRP A 443 37.14 9.51 -17.86
C TRP A 443 37.93 10.41 -18.81
N ARG A 444 39.15 10.00 -19.20
CA ARG A 444 40.00 10.72 -20.17
C ARG A 444 39.35 10.79 -21.55
N ILE A 445 38.77 9.69 -22.05
CA ILE A 445 38.06 9.66 -23.34
C ILE A 445 36.83 10.59 -23.31
N ARG A 446 36.04 10.57 -22.22
CA ARG A 446 34.88 11.44 -22.05
C ARG A 446 35.27 12.92 -22.06
N ASN A 447 36.32 13.29 -21.33
CA ASN A 447 36.73 14.69 -21.23
C ASN A 447 37.43 15.18 -22.50
N LYS A 448 38.15 14.32 -23.23
CA LYS A 448 38.70 14.63 -24.55
C LYS A 448 37.60 14.97 -25.56
N LEU A 449 36.47 14.25 -25.51
CA LEU A 449 35.29 14.51 -26.35
C LEU A 449 34.52 15.78 -25.95
N ILE A 450 34.55 16.17 -24.68
CA ILE A 450 33.83 17.35 -24.16
C ILE A 450 34.66 18.63 -24.31
N PHE A 451 35.99 18.57 -24.16
CA PHE A 451 36.84 19.76 -23.99
C PHE A 451 37.82 20.06 -25.13
N GLU A 452 38.06 19.17 -26.11
CA GLU A 452 39.01 19.41 -27.21
C GLU A 452 38.38 19.67 -28.61
N GLY A 453 37.12 20.11 -28.67
CA GLY A 453 36.51 20.81 -29.83
C GLY A 453 35.75 19.90 -30.82
N LYS A 454 34.50 20.18 -31.20
CA LYS A 454 33.97 21.44 -31.74
C LYS A 454 32.47 21.62 -31.42
N PHE A 455 32.09 22.74 -30.79
CA PHE A 455 30.95 23.57 -31.21
C PHE A 455 31.05 24.95 -30.52
N ARG A 456 30.94 26.03 -31.30
CA ARG A 456 31.03 27.42 -30.83
C ARG A 456 29.71 27.87 -30.19
N CYS A 457 29.82 28.59 -29.08
CA CYS A 457 28.76 29.38 -28.47
C CYS A 457 28.72 30.79 -29.11
N LEU A 458 27.52 31.32 -29.36
CA LEU A 458 27.28 32.74 -29.57
C LEU A 458 26.22 33.19 -28.56
N GLU A 459 26.68 33.65 -27.40
CA GLU A 459 25.95 34.57 -26.52
C GLU A 459 26.16 35.99 -27.06
N GLN A 460 25.23 36.48 -27.87
CA GLN A 460 25.00 37.91 -28.10
C GLN A 460 23.55 38.07 -28.61
N GLU A 461 22.85 39.11 -28.15
CA GLU A 461 21.41 39.41 -28.31
C GLU A 461 20.45 38.90 -27.23
N ARG A 462 20.84 39.04 -25.95
CA ARG A 462 19.90 39.29 -24.85
C ARG A 462 19.62 40.81 -24.75
N GLU A 463 18.88 41.40 -25.68
CA GLU A 463 18.27 42.74 -25.45
C GLU A 463 17.15 43.17 -26.43
N GLY A 464 16.84 42.40 -27.49
CA GLY A 464 15.88 42.83 -28.52
C GLY A 464 14.41 42.40 -28.35
N VAL A 465 14.09 41.42 -27.49
CA VAL A 465 12.77 40.74 -27.53
C VAL A 465 11.81 41.18 -26.40
N CYS A 466 12.31 41.82 -25.35
CA CYS A 466 11.49 42.28 -24.22
C CYS A 466 10.70 43.58 -24.47
N ARG A 467 10.67 44.12 -25.70
CA ARG A 467 9.98 45.40 -26.02
C ARG A 467 8.76 45.28 -26.95
N ARG A 468 8.28 44.09 -27.30
CA ARG A 468 7.03 43.95 -28.08
C ARG A 468 6.12 42.89 -27.49
N PHE A 469 5.47 43.16 -26.36
CA PHE A 469 4.19 42.55 -25.97
C PHE A 469 3.48 43.36 -24.86
N ALA A 470 3.67 44.69 -24.89
CA ALA A 470 2.73 45.62 -24.29
C ALA A 470 1.86 46.14 -25.42
N GLU A 471 0.74 45.46 -25.70
CA GLU A 471 -0.47 45.92 -26.41
C GLU A 471 -1.26 44.71 -26.94
N PHE A 472 -2.17 44.20 -26.12
CA PHE A 472 -3.53 43.86 -26.57
C PHE A 472 -4.42 43.58 -25.35
N LYS A 473 -5.18 44.60 -24.93
CA LYS A 473 -6.39 44.41 -24.12
C LYS A 473 -7.54 44.13 -25.09
N GLY A 474 -8.23 43.01 -24.89
CA GLY A 474 -9.50 42.71 -25.55
C GLY A 474 -10.38 41.92 -24.59
N SER A 475 -11.34 42.63 -23.97
CA SER A 475 -12.43 42.08 -23.16
C SER A 475 -13.33 41.17 -24.00
N LEU A 476 -13.82 40.05 -23.45
CA LEU A 476 -15.23 39.65 -23.62
C LEU A 476 -15.71 38.67 -22.54
N HIS A 477 -17.00 38.76 -22.27
CA HIS A 477 -17.77 38.28 -21.13
C HIS A 477 -18.01 36.76 -20.99
N THR A 478 -18.29 36.40 -19.73
CA THR A 478 -19.10 35.29 -19.17
C THR A 478 -19.80 34.30 -20.11
N THR A 479 -19.70 32.99 -19.82
CA THR A 479 -20.83 32.10 -19.44
C THR A 479 -20.38 30.63 -19.30
N SER A 480 -20.94 29.95 -18.30
CA SER A 480 -20.75 28.53 -17.97
C SER A 480 -20.94 27.61 -19.17
N THR A 481 -19.90 26.96 -19.69
CA THR A 481 -20.03 25.72 -20.48
C THR A 481 -18.76 24.88 -20.35
N ARG A 482 -18.93 23.55 -20.19
CA ARG A 482 -17.86 22.56 -20.06
C ARG A 482 -16.84 22.68 -21.20
N THR A 483 -15.58 22.99 -20.88
CA THR A 483 -14.46 23.06 -21.84
C THR A 483 -13.40 22.02 -21.54
N SER A 484 -12.90 21.33 -22.58
CA SER A 484 -11.71 20.49 -22.53
C SER A 484 -10.52 21.26 -23.15
N CYS A 485 -9.28 20.94 -22.78
CA CYS A 485 -8.09 21.51 -23.42
C CYS A 485 -7.36 20.42 -24.22
N LEU A 486 -6.94 20.75 -25.43
CA LEU A 486 -6.05 19.95 -26.25
C LEU A 486 -4.62 20.46 -26.04
N GLY A 487 -3.66 19.55 -25.93
CA GLY A 487 -2.24 19.87 -25.86
C GLY A 487 -1.46 18.99 -26.84
N VAL A 488 -0.66 19.61 -27.69
CA VAL A 488 0.19 18.94 -28.68
C VAL A 488 1.64 19.36 -28.45
N VAL A 489 2.55 18.38 -28.47
CA VAL A 489 3.99 18.60 -28.33
C VAL A 489 4.70 17.98 -29.53
N ALA A 490 5.36 18.80 -30.35
CA ALA A 490 6.17 18.36 -31.47
C ALA A 490 7.64 18.21 -31.04
N ARG A 491 8.30 17.12 -31.44
CA ARG A 491 9.70 16.83 -31.14
C ARG A 491 10.47 16.44 -32.41
N ASP A 492 11.78 16.67 -32.41
CA ASP A 492 12.68 16.14 -33.43
C ASP A 492 13.09 14.68 -33.12
N HIS A 493 13.85 14.08 -34.03
CA HIS A 493 14.38 12.72 -33.91
C HIS A 493 15.40 12.53 -32.77
N LEU A 494 15.93 13.62 -32.20
CA LEU A 494 16.82 13.62 -31.04
C LEU A 494 16.04 13.78 -29.73
N GLY A 495 14.72 13.97 -29.79
CA GLY A 495 13.84 14.16 -28.64
C GLY A 495 13.74 15.61 -28.16
N ASN A 496 14.33 16.57 -28.87
CA ASN A 496 14.20 17.99 -28.55
C ASN A 496 12.82 18.48 -28.94
N VAL A 497 12.17 19.26 -28.06
CA VAL A 497 10.86 19.85 -28.35
C VAL A 497 11.03 21.00 -29.33
N LEU A 498 10.36 20.88 -30.47
CA LEU A 498 10.33 21.89 -31.52
C LEU A 498 9.23 22.92 -31.27
N LYS A 499 8.05 22.46 -30.81
CA LYS A 499 6.87 23.31 -30.65
C LYS A 499 5.86 22.71 -29.68
N VAL A 500 5.12 23.57 -29.00
CA VAL A 500 4.01 23.19 -28.10
C VAL A 500 2.80 24.02 -28.48
N HIS A 501 1.65 23.38 -28.62
CA HIS A 501 0.40 24.05 -28.97
C HIS A 501 -0.72 23.61 -28.05
N VAL A 502 -1.52 24.57 -27.56
CA VAL A 502 -2.62 24.32 -26.61
C VAL A 502 -3.85 25.08 -27.08
N GLU A 503 -4.99 24.39 -27.17
CA GLU A 503 -6.26 24.99 -27.60
C GLU A 503 -7.41 24.53 -26.70
N LYS A 504 -8.34 25.45 -26.38
CA LYS A 504 -9.57 25.12 -25.65
C LYS A 504 -10.62 24.65 -26.63
N VAL A 505 -11.16 23.45 -26.41
CA VAL A 505 -12.17 22.85 -27.29
C VAL A 505 -13.37 22.33 -26.49
N LYS A 506 -14.57 22.53 -27.02
CA LYS A 506 -15.83 22.04 -26.41
C LYS A 506 -16.07 20.58 -26.78
N ILE A 507 -15.36 19.66 -26.13
CA ILE A 507 -15.52 18.22 -26.35
C ILE A 507 -15.92 17.51 -25.05
N ASN A 508 -17.00 16.72 -25.13
CA ASN A 508 -17.69 16.10 -24.00
C ASN A 508 -17.24 14.65 -23.71
N SER A 509 -16.31 14.09 -24.48
CA SER A 509 -15.82 12.71 -24.34
C SER A 509 -14.29 12.68 -24.35
N SER A 510 -13.69 11.95 -23.41
CA SER A 510 -12.23 11.78 -23.31
C SER A 510 -11.63 11.18 -24.59
N LYS A 511 -12.34 10.25 -25.24
CA LYS A 511 -11.89 9.65 -26.51
C LYS A 511 -11.96 10.64 -27.67
N ALA A 512 -13.00 11.47 -27.69
CA ALA A 512 -13.15 12.50 -28.71
C ALA A 512 -12.12 13.63 -28.53
N ALA A 513 -11.74 13.94 -27.29
CA ALA A 513 -10.70 14.92 -26.99
C ALA A 513 -9.32 14.42 -27.45
N GLU A 514 -8.99 13.16 -27.18
CA GLU A 514 -7.76 12.52 -27.68
C GLU A 514 -7.72 12.46 -29.22
N ALA A 515 -8.82 12.08 -29.88
CA ALA A 515 -8.89 12.06 -31.34
C ALA A 515 -8.74 13.46 -31.94
N ALA A 516 -9.35 14.48 -31.32
CA ALA A 516 -9.19 15.86 -31.73
C ALA A 516 -7.78 16.39 -31.50
N ALA A 517 -7.10 16.00 -30.42
CA ALA A 517 -5.70 16.35 -30.17
C ALA A 517 -4.78 15.80 -31.26
N ILE A 518 -5.00 14.54 -31.66
CA ILE A 518 -4.22 13.90 -32.73
C ILE A 518 -4.49 14.56 -34.08
N LEU A 519 -5.77 14.81 -34.43
CA LEU A 519 -6.14 15.49 -35.66
C LEU A 519 -5.48 16.88 -35.74
N HIS A 520 -5.52 17.62 -34.64
CA HIS A 520 -4.89 18.94 -34.54
C HIS A 520 -3.37 18.87 -34.67
N ALA A 521 -2.74 17.84 -34.08
CA ALA A 521 -1.30 17.61 -34.22
C ALA A 521 -0.89 17.34 -35.67
N VAL A 522 -1.69 16.57 -36.41
CA VAL A 522 -1.45 16.27 -37.83
C VAL A 522 -1.65 17.52 -38.69
N GLN A 523 -2.72 18.29 -38.47
CA GLN A 523 -2.96 19.55 -39.19
C GLN A 523 -1.84 20.57 -38.95
N LEU A 524 -1.36 20.66 -37.71
CA LEU A 524 -0.22 21.49 -37.36
C LEU A 524 1.05 21.04 -38.09
N ALA A 525 1.32 19.74 -38.14
CA ALA A 525 2.47 19.20 -38.87
C ALA A 525 2.41 19.51 -40.38
N ILE A 526 1.23 19.36 -41.00
CA ILE A 526 1.01 19.67 -42.41
C ILE A 526 1.23 21.15 -42.69
N LYS A 527 0.67 22.04 -41.84
CA LYS A 527 0.81 23.50 -41.98
C LYS A 527 2.27 23.95 -41.92
N GLU A 528 3.10 23.22 -41.17
CA GLU A 528 4.53 23.51 -41.01
C GLU A 528 5.40 22.78 -42.05
N GLY A 529 4.79 22.07 -43.01
CA GLY A 529 5.50 21.43 -44.13
C GLY A 529 6.12 20.06 -43.82
N PHE A 530 5.76 19.42 -42.70
CA PHE A 530 6.26 18.08 -42.37
C PHE A 530 5.49 16.99 -43.12
N SER A 531 6.20 16.19 -43.92
CA SER A 531 5.62 15.10 -44.73
C SER A 531 5.66 13.72 -44.07
N LYS A 532 6.49 13.55 -43.03
CA LYS A 532 6.60 12.30 -42.24
C LYS A 532 6.61 12.64 -40.76
N ILE A 533 5.61 12.15 -40.04
CA ILE A 533 5.45 12.36 -38.60
C ILE A 533 5.20 11.05 -37.88
N TRP A 534 5.73 10.93 -36.66
CA TRP A 534 5.36 9.88 -35.73
C TRP A 534 4.45 10.47 -34.66
N CYS A 535 3.26 9.90 -34.52
CA CYS A 535 2.27 10.33 -33.54
C CYS A 535 2.23 9.35 -32.38
N GLU A 536 2.49 9.84 -31.17
CA GLU A 536 2.41 9.08 -29.92
C GLU A 536 1.20 9.57 -29.10
N SER A 537 0.34 8.64 -28.67
CA SER A 537 -0.78 8.90 -27.73
C SER A 537 -0.95 7.71 -26.79
N ASP A 538 -1.39 7.97 -25.57
CA ASP A 538 -1.69 6.95 -24.55
C ASP A 538 -3.05 6.26 -24.79
N ALA A 539 -3.87 6.79 -25.71
CA ALA A 539 -5.14 6.23 -26.13
C ALA A 539 -4.94 5.10 -27.17
N LYS A 540 -4.54 3.92 -26.69
CA LYS A 540 -4.28 2.71 -27.52
C LYS A 540 -5.37 2.41 -28.56
N SER A 541 -6.64 2.63 -28.25
CA SER A 541 -7.76 2.37 -29.18
C SER A 541 -7.77 3.31 -30.39
N ILE A 542 -7.29 4.55 -30.25
CA ILE A 542 -7.29 5.55 -31.34
C ILE A 542 -6.09 5.33 -32.25
N ILE A 543 -4.92 5.04 -31.68
CA ILE A 543 -3.72 4.65 -32.43
C ILE A 543 -3.97 3.35 -33.23
N GLN A 544 -4.70 2.39 -32.66
CA GLN A 544 -5.10 1.19 -33.39
C GLN A 544 -6.02 1.49 -34.58
N CYS A 545 -6.95 2.45 -34.46
CA CYS A 545 -7.77 2.89 -35.60
C CYS A 545 -6.94 3.55 -36.71
N LEU A 546 -5.96 4.39 -36.34
CA LEU A 546 -5.06 5.07 -37.29
C LEU A 546 -4.09 4.11 -38.00
N ASN A 547 -3.66 3.05 -37.32
CA ASN A 547 -2.76 2.05 -37.92
C ASN A 547 -3.51 0.99 -38.75
N ASN A 548 -4.81 0.80 -38.48
CA ASN A 548 -5.64 -0.16 -39.21
C ASN A 548 -6.29 0.42 -40.48
N SER A 549 -6.11 1.72 -40.79
CA SER A 549 -6.58 2.34 -42.04
C SER A 549 -5.75 1.98 -43.28
N ASN A 550 -5.08 0.82 -43.27
CA ASN A 550 -4.59 0.16 -44.47
C ASN A 550 -5.66 -0.80 -44.99
N SER A 551 -6.52 -0.32 -45.89
CA SER A 551 -6.89 -1.04 -47.12
C SER A 551 -7.72 -0.12 -48.04
N PRO A 552 -7.91 -0.53 -49.30
CA PRO A 552 -7.15 -0.19 -50.50
C PRO A 552 -7.52 1.19 -51.11
N THR A 553 -6.73 1.62 -52.07
CA THR A 553 -7.07 2.64 -53.08
C THR A 553 -8.49 2.48 -53.61
N VAL A 554 -9.32 3.53 -53.53
CA VAL A 554 -10.31 3.88 -54.56
C VAL A 554 -10.43 5.42 -54.62
N HIS A 555 -10.42 5.90 -55.86
CA HIS A 555 -10.41 7.28 -56.41
C HIS A 555 -10.94 8.45 -55.60
#